data_AF-A0A8S9W592-F1
#
_entry.id   AF-A0A8S9W592-F1
#
_cell.length_a   1.000
_cell.length_b   1.000
_cell.length_c   1.000
_cell.angle_alpha   90.00
_cell.angle_beta   90.00
_cell.angle_gamma   90.00
#
_symmetry.space_group_name_H-M   'P 1'
#
loop_
_entity.id
_entity.type
_entity.pdbx_description
1 polymer ?
#
loop_
_entity_poly.entity_id
_entity_poly.type
_entity_poly.pdbx_seq_one_letter_code
_entity_poly.pdbx_strand_id
1 'polypeptide(L)'
;MVTRGWDTKHCIEHFMHDKTEAGAAKLFVCLQDNRETMVWDEGLGRLRNLAEEWDDTWAPLMAEMTELLGITDWDSYVRMKTKYNLTQY
;
A
#
# COMPACT_ATOMS: atom_id res chain seq x y z
N MET A 1 -10.47 -13.15 -1.49
CA MET A 1 -10.35 -12.00 -2.42
C MET A 1 -9.20 -12.31 -3.34
N VAL A 2 -9.41 -12.36 -4.67
CA VAL A 2 -8.41 -12.87 -5.62
C VAL A 2 -7.91 -11.70 -6.46
N THR A 3 -6.82 -11.06 -6.02
CA THR A 3 -6.05 -10.06 -6.79
C THR A 3 -5.07 -10.72 -7.77
N ARG A 4 -4.97 -12.06 -7.75
CA ARG A 4 -4.05 -12.82 -8.62
C ARG A 4 -4.32 -12.54 -10.09
N GLY A 5 -3.34 -11.92 -10.75
CA GLY A 5 -3.32 -11.69 -12.19
C GLY A 5 -3.60 -10.25 -12.63
N TRP A 6 -3.83 -9.32 -11.70
CA TRP A 6 -3.88 -7.89 -12.04
C TRP A 6 -2.49 -7.30 -12.05
N ASP A 7 -2.20 -6.46 -13.06
CA ASP A 7 -1.01 -5.63 -13.05
C ASP A 7 -1.15 -4.46 -12.07
N THR A 8 -0.01 -3.81 -11.78
CA THR A 8 0.06 -2.62 -10.91
C THR A 8 -0.96 -1.56 -11.29
N LYS A 9 -1.16 -1.31 -12.59
CA LYS A 9 -2.06 -0.27 -13.07
C LYS A 9 -3.52 -0.58 -12.78
N HIS A 10 -3.97 -1.80 -13.05
CA HIS A 10 -5.32 -2.25 -12.75
C HIS A 10 -5.61 -2.21 -11.25
N CYS A 11 -4.62 -2.51 -10.41
CA CYS A 11 -4.79 -2.41 -8.96
C CYS A 11 -4.97 -0.97 -8.48
N ILE A 12 -4.18 -0.04 -9.02
CA ILE A 12 -4.36 1.39 -8.74
C ILE A 12 -5.72 1.87 -9.25
N GLU A 13 -6.11 1.53 -10.48
CA GLU A 13 -7.41 1.92 -11.05
C GLU A 13 -8.57 1.43 -10.18
N HIS A 14 -8.55 0.17 -9.75
CA HIS A 14 -9.59 -0.33 -8.86
C HIS A 14 -9.59 0.41 -7.51
N PHE A 15 -8.43 0.67 -6.92
CA PHE A 15 -8.34 1.44 -5.69
C PHE A 15 -8.93 2.85 -5.86
N MET A 16 -8.71 3.50 -7.00
CA MET A 16 -9.29 4.82 -7.28
C MET A 16 -10.82 4.80 -7.31
N HIS A 17 -11.44 3.65 -7.58
CA HIS A 17 -12.89 3.45 -7.49
C HIS A 17 -13.37 3.01 -6.09
N ASP A 18 -12.50 2.44 -5.26
CA ASP A 18 -12.77 1.93 -3.90
C ASP A 18 -11.78 2.54 -2.90
N LYS A 19 -11.84 3.88 -2.74
CA LYS A 19 -10.98 4.67 -1.83
C LYS A 19 -11.39 4.51 -0.37
N THR A 20 -11.33 3.27 0.12
CA THR A 20 -11.66 2.89 1.50
C THR A 20 -10.43 2.26 2.18
N GLU A 21 -10.45 2.14 3.50
CA GLU A 21 -9.40 1.41 4.26
C GLU A 21 -9.20 -0.01 3.71
N ALA A 22 -10.30 -0.72 3.45
CA ALA A 22 -10.27 -2.06 2.87
C ALA A 22 -9.73 -2.06 1.43
N GLY A 23 -10.04 -1.03 0.64
CA GLY A 23 -9.48 -0.84 -0.70
C GLY A 23 -7.97 -0.58 -0.68
N ALA A 24 -7.49 0.25 0.25
CA ALA A 24 -6.07 0.51 0.45
C ALA A 24 -5.32 -0.76 0.87
N ALA A 25 -5.90 -1.58 1.76
CA ALA A 25 -5.32 -2.86 2.14
C ALA A 25 -5.24 -3.84 0.96
N LYS A 26 -6.27 -3.90 0.12
CA LYS A 26 -6.25 -4.71 -1.12
C LYS A 26 -5.20 -4.22 -2.11
N LEU A 27 -5.08 -2.91 -2.29
CA LEU A 27 -4.06 -2.31 -3.15
C LEU A 27 -2.68 -2.71 -2.64
N PHE A 28 -2.44 -2.61 -1.33
CA PHE A 28 -1.17 -3.02 -0.73
C PHE A 28 -0.84 -4.48 -1.08
N VAL A 29 -1.76 -5.41 -0.86
CA VAL A 29 -1.54 -6.82 -1.22
C VAL A 29 -1.28 -7.00 -2.72
N CYS A 30 -2.04 -6.32 -3.59
CA CYS A 30 -1.82 -6.42 -5.03
C CYS A 30 -0.46 -5.86 -5.48
N LEU A 31 -0.01 -4.75 -4.89
CA LEU A 31 1.30 -4.18 -5.19
C LEU A 31 2.42 -5.16 -4.80
N GLN A 32 2.30 -5.80 -3.63
CA GLN A 32 3.23 -6.87 -3.24
C GLN A 32 3.20 -8.07 -4.19
N ASP A 33 2.00 -8.51 -4.64
CA ASP A 33 1.84 -9.58 -5.63
C ASP A 33 2.56 -9.23 -6.96
N ASN A 34 2.58 -7.94 -7.32
CA ASN A 34 3.29 -7.40 -8.49
C ASN A 34 4.78 -7.11 -8.24
N ARG A 35 5.32 -7.49 -7.08
CA ARG A 35 6.72 -7.27 -6.65
C ARG A 35 7.09 -5.80 -6.42
N GLU A 36 6.11 -4.93 -6.24
CA GLU A 36 6.33 -3.57 -5.76
C GLU A 36 6.70 -3.64 -4.27
N THR A 37 7.85 -3.04 -3.93
CA THR A 37 8.35 -3.11 -2.55
C THR A 37 7.88 -1.91 -1.77
N MET A 38 6.96 -2.14 -0.82
CA MET A 38 6.48 -1.10 0.07
C MET A 38 7.00 -1.28 1.49
N VAL A 39 7.46 -0.19 2.07
CA VAL A 39 8.02 -0.13 3.42
C VAL A 39 7.41 1.03 4.20
N TRP A 40 7.43 0.94 5.53
CA TRP A 40 7.21 2.10 6.37
C TRP A 40 8.50 2.92 6.41
N ASP A 41 8.39 4.22 6.10
CA ASP A 41 9.51 5.16 6.17
C ASP A 41 9.29 6.07 7.39
N GLU A 42 10.09 5.85 8.45
CA GLU A 42 10.01 6.64 9.69
C GLU A 42 10.38 8.11 9.47
N GLY A 43 11.26 8.41 8.50
CA GLY A 43 11.65 9.78 8.19
C GLY A 43 10.53 10.58 7.50
N LEU A 44 9.70 9.89 6.71
CA LEU A 44 8.53 10.48 6.06
C LEU A 44 7.24 10.33 6.88
N GLY A 45 7.22 9.46 7.88
CA GLY A 45 6.02 9.14 8.66
C GLY A 45 4.89 8.57 7.80
N ARG A 46 5.23 7.82 6.74
CA ARG A 46 4.26 7.20 5.83
C ARG A 46 4.78 5.92 5.19
N LEU A 47 3.86 5.18 4.55
CA LEU A 47 4.25 4.16 3.58
C LEU A 47 5.03 4.79 2.43
N ARG A 48 6.00 4.05 1.94
CA ARG A 48 6.84 4.40 0.80
C ARG A 48 6.97 3.19 -0.12
N ASN A 49 6.79 3.40 -1.42
CA ASN A 49 7.24 2.45 -2.44
C ASN A 49 8.73 2.73 -2.72
N LEU A 50 9.58 1.71 -2.79
CA LEU A 50 10.99 1.90 -3.18
C LEU A 50 11.14 2.51 -4.58
N ALA A 51 10.15 2.33 -5.46
CA ALA A 51 10.11 3.00 -6.76
C ALA A 51 10.10 4.53 -6.67
N GLU A 52 9.70 5.10 -5.53
CA GLU A 52 9.78 6.56 -5.28
C GLU A 52 11.21 7.12 -5.40
N GLU A 53 12.25 6.28 -5.35
CA GLU A 53 13.63 6.73 -5.55
C GLU A 53 13.91 7.21 -6.98
N TRP A 54 13.17 6.72 -7.97
CA TRP A 54 13.33 7.11 -9.38
C TRP A 54 12.03 7.60 -10.05
N ASP A 55 10.88 7.42 -9.40
CA ASP A 55 9.56 7.81 -9.89
C ASP A 55 8.74 8.43 -8.75
N ASP A 56 8.69 9.76 -8.70
CA ASP A 56 8.00 10.53 -7.67
C ASP A 56 6.46 10.44 -7.76
N THR A 57 5.91 9.86 -8.83
CA THR A 57 4.45 9.74 -9.03
C THR A 57 3.78 8.81 -8.01
N TRP A 58 4.56 7.97 -7.33
CA TRP A 58 4.12 7.09 -6.27
C TRP A 58 3.84 7.80 -4.95
N ALA A 59 4.52 8.91 -4.67
CA ALA A 59 4.44 9.58 -3.37
C ALA A 59 3.02 10.02 -2.98
N PRO A 60 2.21 10.63 -3.88
CA PRO A 60 0.83 10.98 -3.56
C PRO A 60 -0.05 9.76 -3.26
N LEU A 61 0.12 8.67 -4.03
CA LEU A 61 -0.63 7.44 -3.85
C LEU A 61 -0.30 6.80 -2.48
N MET A 62 0.98 6.73 -2.14
CA MET A 62 1.43 6.14 -0.88
C MET A 62 1.01 6.99 0.34
N ALA A 63 0.99 8.31 0.21
CA ALA A 63 0.46 9.19 1.25
C ALA A 63 -1.04 8.96 1.47
N GLU A 64 -1.84 8.89 0.39
CA GLU A 64 -3.28 8.61 0.48
C GLU A 64 -3.56 7.22 1.10
N MET A 65 -2.81 6.19 0.71
CA MET A 65 -2.93 4.86 1.31
C MET A 65 -2.60 4.87 2.80
N THR A 66 -1.56 5.60 3.20
CA THR A 66 -1.15 5.72 4.61
C THR A 66 -2.26 6.33 5.45
N GLU A 67 -2.88 7.40 4.96
CA GLU A 67 -3.98 8.08 5.63
C GLU A 67 -5.20 7.15 5.76
N LEU A 68 -5.59 6.48 4.67
CA LEU A 68 -6.73 5.56 4.66
C LEU A 68 -6.53 4.35 5.57
N LEU A 69 -5.29 3.85 5.67
CA LEU A 69 -4.94 2.75 6.58
C LEU A 69 -4.77 3.22 8.04
N GLY A 70 -4.81 4.52 8.30
CA GLY A 70 -4.63 5.09 9.63
C GLY A 70 -3.26 4.75 10.23
N ILE A 71 -2.23 4.69 9.40
CA ILE A 71 -0.87 4.37 9.85
C ILE A 71 -0.17 5.69 10.22
N THR A 72 0.12 5.85 11.50
CA THR A 72 0.77 7.04 12.06
C THR A 72 2.17 6.77 12.59
N ASP A 73 2.49 5.50 12.84
CA ASP A 73 3.71 5.03 13.49
C ASP A 73 3.98 3.55 13.13
N TRP A 74 5.13 3.04 13.57
CA TRP A 74 5.49 1.64 13.36
C TRP A 74 4.46 0.67 13.96
N ASP A 75 3.90 0.96 15.13
CA ASP A 75 2.95 0.07 15.80
C ASP A 75 1.61 -0.02 15.06
N SER A 76 1.10 1.09 14.53
CA SER A 76 -0.08 1.12 13.66
C SER A 76 0.20 0.41 12.35
N TYR A 77 1.40 0.54 11.79
CA TYR A 77 1.82 -0.23 10.61
C TYR A 77 1.78 -1.74 10.88
N VAL A 78 2.39 -2.21 11.98
CA VAL A 78 2.41 -3.63 12.36
C VAL A 78 0.99 -4.15 12.66
N ARG A 79 0.15 -3.34 13.32
CA ARG A 79 -1.26 -3.67 13.55
C ARG A 79 -2.02 -3.84 12.24
N MET A 80 -1.84 -2.95 11.27
CA MET A 80 -2.49 -3.05 9.96
C MET A 80 -1.98 -4.24 9.16
N LYS A 81 -0.66 -4.51 9.20
CA LYS A 81 -0.09 -5.72 8.60
C LYS A 81 -0.73 -7.00 9.14
N THR A 82 -0.95 -7.05 10.45
CA THR A 82 -1.58 -8.20 11.10
C THR A 82 -3.08 -8.28 10.77
N LYS A 83 -3.80 -7.16 10.83
CA LYS A 83 -5.25 -7.07 10.56
C LYS A 83 -5.62 -7.55 9.16
N TYR A 84 -4.82 -7.18 8.17
CA TYR A 84 -5.08 -7.47 6.75
C TYR A 84 -4.20 -8.59 6.17
N ASN A 85 -3.35 -9.21 7.00
CA ASN A 85 -2.36 -10.21 6.57
C ASN A 85 -1.49 -9.73 5.39
N LEU A 86 -0.94 -8.52 5.50
CA LEU A 86 -0.12 -7.84 4.47
C LEU A 86 1.30 -8.41 4.34
N THR A 87 1.56 -9.58 4.93
CA THR A 87 2.76 -10.38 4.74
C THR A 87 2.31 -11.76 4.33
N GLN A 88 2.19 -12.01 3.03
CA GLN A 88 2.18 -13.38 2.53
C GLN A 88 3.61 -13.91 2.64
N TYR A 89 3.80 -14.93 3.48
CA TYR A 89 5.02 -15.73 3.55
C TYR A 89 5.21 -16.56 2.29
#